data_AF-A0A0E4H357-F1
#
_entry.id   AF-A0A0E4H357-F1
#
_cell.length_a   1.000
_cell.length_b   1.000
_cell.length_c   1.000
_cell.angle_alpha   90.00
_cell.angle_beta   90.00
_cell.angle_gamma   90.00
#
_symmetry.space_group_name_H-M   'P 1'
#
loop_
_entity.id
_entity.type
_entity.pdbx_description
1 polymer ?
#
loop_
_entity_poly.entity_id
_entity_poly.type
_entity_poly.pdbx_seq_one_letter_code
_entity_poly.pdbx_strand_id
1 'polypeptide(L)'
;MTFYVYRQNNSEGYFVEDENVGIHIIIEAENEEQADVKFDEIIEQKSEYTDYCPCCGKRWCGVDETYENVEVDSIVAERLKQHRYYNEAILYLSDGTKKKIPWLMYGMYGYL
;
A
#
# COMPACT_ATOMS: atom_id res chain seq x y z
N MET A 1 2.76 14.52 8.59
CA MET A 1 1.73 13.97 7.67
C MET A 1 1.76 12.48 7.87
N THR A 2 0.60 11.84 7.92
CA THR A 2 0.52 10.42 8.23
C THR A 2 0.37 9.65 6.93
N PHE A 3 1.04 8.50 6.86
CA PHE A 3 0.97 7.56 5.77
C PHE A 3 0.06 6.40 6.18
N TYR A 4 -1.07 6.29 5.50
CA TYR A 4 -2.09 5.28 5.72
C TYR A 4 -1.84 4.13 4.75
N VAL A 5 -1.67 2.92 5.30
CA VAL A 5 -1.35 1.73 4.52
C VAL A 5 -2.59 0.87 4.38
N TYR A 6 -2.92 0.57 3.14
CA TYR A 6 -3.99 -0.35 2.77
C TYR A 6 -3.34 -1.60 2.20
N ARG A 7 -3.74 -2.76 2.72
CA ARG A 7 -3.16 -4.04 2.32
C ARG A 7 -4.20 -4.91 1.61
N GLN A 8 -3.82 -5.45 0.46
CA GLN A 8 -4.63 -6.45 -0.23
C GLN A 8 -4.68 -7.75 0.55
N ASN A 9 -5.89 -8.26 0.72
CA ASN A 9 -6.13 -9.65 0.98
C ASN A 9 -5.90 -10.46 -0.31
N ASN A 10 -5.26 -11.62 -0.17
CA ASN A 10 -4.99 -12.56 -1.26
C ASN A 10 -6.24 -13.37 -1.62
N SER A 11 -7.36 -12.68 -1.83
CA SER A 11 -8.63 -13.28 -2.21
C SER A 11 -8.48 -13.92 -3.59
N GLU A 12 -9.02 -15.12 -3.79
CA GLU A 12 -8.83 -15.93 -5.02
C GLU A 12 -7.40 -16.44 -5.25
N GLY A 13 -6.47 -16.24 -4.31
CA GLY A 13 -5.12 -16.78 -4.37
C GLY A 13 -4.14 -16.00 -5.25
N TYR A 14 -4.49 -14.77 -5.64
CA TYR A 14 -3.55 -13.81 -6.23
C TYR A 14 -3.74 -12.38 -5.69
N PHE A 15 -2.75 -11.53 -5.93
CA PHE A 15 -2.82 -10.08 -5.71
C PHE A 15 -3.04 -9.35 -7.05
N VAL A 16 -3.80 -8.26 -7.04
CA VAL A 16 -4.01 -7.42 -8.23
C VAL A 16 -2.96 -6.32 -8.25
N GLU A 17 -2.14 -6.25 -9.30
CA GLU A 17 -1.01 -5.31 -9.33
C GLU A 17 -0.87 -4.64 -10.70
N ASP A 18 -0.74 -3.31 -10.69
CA ASP A 18 -0.40 -2.50 -11.86
C ASP A 18 0.29 -1.18 -11.43
N GLU A 19 0.17 -0.12 -12.24
CA GLU A 19 0.75 1.18 -11.94
C GLU A 19 -0.01 1.99 -10.88
N ASN A 20 -1.23 1.59 -10.52
CA ASN A 20 -2.10 2.28 -9.57
C ASN A 20 -2.29 1.50 -8.27
N VAL A 21 -2.30 0.17 -8.35
CA VAL A 21 -2.45 -0.71 -7.18
C VAL A 21 -1.29 -1.70 -7.09
N GLY A 22 -0.88 -2.01 -5.87
CA GLY A 22 0.04 -3.10 -5.55
C GLY A 22 -0.45 -3.83 -4.32
N ILE A 23 0.26 -4.85 -3.84
CA ILE A 23 -0.09 -5.56 -2.59
C ILE A 23 -0.38 -4.58 -1.45
N HIS A 24 0.32 -3.44 -1.44
CA HIS A 24 0.03 -2.31 -0.58
C HIS A 24 -0.17 -1.03 -1.38
N ILE A 25 -1.11 -0.21 -0.91
CA ILE A 25 -1.29 1.19 -1.30
C ILE A 25 -0.98 2.03 -0.07
N ILE A 26 -0.16 3.05 -0.23
CA ILE A 26 0.25 3.94 0.85
C ILE A 26 -0.19 5.35 0.44
N ILE A 27 -0.97 6.01 1.28
CA ILE A 27 -1.49 7.35 1.02
C ILE A 27 -1.02 8.29 2.12
N GLU A 28 -0.35 9.36 1.74
CA GLU A 28 -0.05 10.49 2.63
C GLU A 28 -1.29 11.39 2.74
N ALA A 29 -1.79 11.59 3.96
CA ALA A 29 -2.93 12.45 4.23
C ALA A 29 -2.84 13.13 5.61
N GLU A 30 -3.68 14.14 5.84
CA GLU A 30 -3.78 14.79 7.17
C GLU A 30 -4.54 13.95 8.20
N ASN A 31 -5.44 13.10 7.72
CA ASN A 31 -6.27 12.22 8.55
C ASN A 31 -6.77 11.01 7.73
N GLU A 32 -7.31 10.02 8.43
CA GLU A 32 -7.79 8.76 7.86
C GLU A 32 -8.95 8.97 6.86
N GLU A 33 -9.86 9.90 7.14
CA GLU A 33 -10.98 10.20 6.25
C GLU A 33 -10.50 10.69 4.87
N GLN A 34 -9.50 11.57 4.83
CA GLN A 34 -8.89 12.01 3.57
C GLN A 34 -8.17 10.86 2.85
N ALA A 35 -7.52 9.97 3.60
CA ALA A 35 -6.86 8.81 3.03
C ALA A 35 -7.87 7.83 2.41
N ASP A 36 -8.99 7.58 3.10
CA ASP A 36 -10.06 6.70 2.64
C ASP A 36 -10.72 7.24 1.38
N VAL A 37 -11.01 8.55 1.32
CA VAL A 37 -11.51 9.19 0.09
C VAL A 37 -10.55 8.94 -1.06
N LYS A 38 -9.24 9.12 -0.84
CA LYS A 38 -8.25 8.90 -1.89
C LYS A 38 -8.13 7.42 -2.28
N PHE A 39 -8.24 6.53 -1.30
CA PHE A 39 -8.20 5.09 -1.50
C PHE A 39 -9.39 4.64 -2.35
N ASP A 40 -10.60 5.07 -2.02
CA ASP A 40 -11.82 4.79 -2.78
C ASP A 40 -11.70 5.29 -4.23
N GLU A 41 -11.22 6.52 -4.45
CA GLU A 41 -10.92 7.04 -5.78
C GLU A 41 -9.96 6.17 -6.61
N ILE A 42 -9.04 5.44 -5.96
CA ILE A 42 -8.10 4.54 -6.63
C ILE A 42 -8.77 3.22 -6.97
N ILE A 43 -9.42 2.59 -6.00
CA ILE A 43 -9.98 1.25 -6.16
C ILE A 43 -11.26 1.23 -7.01
N GLU A 44 -11.97 2.35 -7.14
CA GLU A 44 -13.15 2.48 -8.01
C GLU A 44 -12.81 2.60 -9.51
N GLN A 45 -11.55 2.82 -9.88
CA GLN A 45 -11.15 3.00 -11.29
C GLN A 45 -11.37 1.75 -12.14
N LYS A 46 -11.29 0.56 -11.53
CA LYS A 46 -11.47 -0.72 -12.20
C LYS A 46 -12.13 -1.72 -11.27
N SER A 47 -13.09 -2.49 -11.78
CA SER A 47 -13.76 -3.54 -10.99
C SER A 47 -12.77 -4.57 -10.43
N GLU A 48 -11.73 -4.92 -11.21
CA GLU A 48 -10.71 -5.91 -10.83
C GLU A 48 -10.01 -5.59 -9.50
N TYR A 49 -9.90 -4.30 -9.13
CA TYR A 49 -9.28 -3.88 -7.88
C TYR A 49 -10.10 -4.27 -6.65
N THR A 50 -11.41 -4.47 -6.82
CA THR A 50 -12.34 -4.75 -5.72
C THR A 50 -12.97 -6.13 -5.80
N ASP A 51 -12.86 -6.84 -6.93
CA ASP A 51 -13.35 -8.20 -7.09
C ASP A 51 -12.81 -9.12 -5.98
N TYR A 52 -13.61 -10.09 -5.51
CA TYR A 52 -13.19 -11.03 -4.48
C TYR A 52 -14.07 -12.29 -4.44
N CYS A 53 -13.51 -13.43 -4.00
CA CYS A 53 -14.34 -14.59 -3.64
C CYS A 53 -15.01 -14.33 -2.29
N PRO A 54 -16.36 -14.46 -2.17
CA PRO A 54 -17.03 -14.41 -0.87
C PRO A 54 -16.46 -15.37 0.17
N CYS A 55 -15.91 -16.50 -0.28
CA CYS A 55 -15.26 -17.51 0.54
C CYS A 55 -13.91 -17.07 1.13
N CYS A 56 -13.18 -16.20 0.43
CA CYS A 56 -11.85 -15.73 0.80
C CYS A 56 -11.87 -14.37 1.50
N GLY A 57 -13.00 -13.66 1.44
CA GLY A 57 -13.17 -12.33 2.01
C GLY A 57 -12.86 -11.21 1.02
N LYS A 58 -13.23 -9.98 1.39
CA LYS A 58 -13.00 -8.77 0.59
C LYS A 58 -11.51 -8.60 0.30
N ARG A 59 -11.19 -7.98 -0.85
CA ARG A 59 -9.81 -7.66 -1.22
C ARG A 59 -9.21 -6.59 -0.31
N TRP A 60 -10.03 -5.69 0.20
CA TRP A 60 -9.62 -4.59 1.07
C TRP A 60 -10.51 -4.50 2.30
N CYS A 61 -9.93 -4.10 3.43
CA CYS A 61 -10.59 -3.98 4.73
C CYS A 61 -10.44 -2.59 5.37
N GLY A 62 -10.00 -1.59 4.59
CA GLY A 62 -9.63 -0.26 5.09
C GLY A 62 -8.15 -0.17 5.43
N VAL A 63 -7.80 0.80 6.28
CA VAL A 63 -6.44 1.01 6.78
C VAL A 63 -5.98 -0.19 7.61
N ASP A 64 -4.84 -0.76 7.22
CA ASP A 64 -4.16 -1.86 7.91
C ASP A 64 -3.16 -1.32 8.94
N GLU A 65 -2.41 -0.26 8.59
CA GLU A 65 -1.36 0.34 9.42
C GLU A 65 -1.22 1.85 9.14
N THR A 66 -0.58 2.58 10.07
CA THR A 66 -0.27 4.02 9.92
C THR A 66 1.16 4.35 10.32
N TYR A 67 1.78 5.31 9.62
CA TYR A 67 3.16 5.75 9.88
C TYR A 67 3.29 7.27 9.80
N GLU A 68 4.21 7.86 10.55
CA GLU A 68 4.49 9.32 10.49
C GLU A 68 5.60 9.68 9.48
N ASN A 69 6.45 8.72 9.11
CA ASN A 69 7.54 8.94 8.16
C ASN A 69 7.68 7.73 7.23
N VAL A 70 7.84 8.00 5.93
CA VAL A 70 8.21 7.01 4.92
C VAL A 70 9.39 7.56 4.14
N GLU A 71 10.59 7.34 4.66
CA GLU A 71 11.83 7.55 3.90
C GLU A 71 12.47 6.18 3.62
N VAL A 72 12.74 5.92 2.34
CA VAL A 72 13.50 4.74 1.93
C VAL A 72 14.83 5.19 1.38
N ASP A 73 15.87 5.09 2.22
CA ASP A 73 17.24 5.27 1.78
C ASP A 73 17.62 4.22 0.71
N SER A 74 18.40 4.63 -0.30
CA SER A 74 18.76 3.75 -1.41
C SER A 74 19.57 2.52 -1.00
N ILE A 75 20.41 2.61 0.03
CA ILE A 75 21.15 1.48 0.60
C ILE A 75 20.17 0.55 1.32
N VAL A 76 19.18 1.10 2.01
CA VAL A 76 18.12 0.32 2.64
C VAL A 76 17.30 -0.41 1.57
N ALA A 77 16.92 0.27 0.48
CA ALA A 77 16.22 -0.37 -0.64
C ALA A 77 17.02 -1.55 -1.22
N GLU A 78 18.33 -1.38 -1.43
CA GLU A 78 19.20 -2.48 -1.90
C GLU A 78 19.29 -3.64 -0.90
N ARG A 79 19.32 -3.37 0.41
CA ARG A 79 19.26 -4.42 1.44
C ARG A 79 17.91 -5.12 1.45
N LEU A 80 16.80 -4.40 1.24
CA LEU A 80 15.47 -4.99 1.18
C LEU A 80 15.34 -5.96 0.00
N LYS A 81 15.95 -5.66 -1.16
CA LYS A 81 15.99 -6.58 -2.32
C LYS A 81 16.65 -7.93 -2.02
N GLN A 82 17.49 -8.02 -0.99
CA GLN A 82 18.12 -9.29 -0.57
C GLN A 82 17.18 -10.17 0.28
N HIS A 83 16.03 -9.65 0.70
CA HIS A 83 15.06 -10.41 1.50
C HIS A 83 14.12 -11.23 0.63
N ARG A 84 13.78 -12.44 1.10
CA ARG A 84 12.93 -13.40 0.38
C ARG A 84 11.48 -12.92 0.16
N TYR A 85 11.03 -11.90 0.91
CA TYR A 85 9.65 -11.43 0.93
C TYR A 85 9.52 -9.95 0.58
N TYR A 86 10.48 -9.41 -0.17
CA TYR A 86 10.39 -8.07 -0.74
C TYR A 86 9.15 -7.97 -1.63
N ASN A 87 8.32 -6.95 -1.39
CA ASN A 87 7.21 -6.58 -2.25
C ASN A 87 7.39 -5.13 -2.69
N GLU A 88 6.55 -4.69 -3.62
CA GLU A 88 6.47 -3.29 -4.02
C GLU A 88 5.12 -2.70 -3.56
N ALA A 89 5.12 -1.42 -3.20
CA ALA A 89 3.92 -0.67 -2.85
C ALA A 89 3.74 0.50 -3.82
N ILE A 90 2.50 0.96 -3.98
CA ILE A 90 2.21 2.22 -4.68
C ILE A 90 1.96 3.31 -3.65
N LEU A 91 2.84 4.32 -3.65
CA LEU A 91 2.79 5.48 -2.78
C LEU A 91 2.12 6.66 -3.51
N TYR A 92 1.11 7.23 -2.87
CA TYR A 92 0.43 8.46 -3.26
C TYR A 92 0.72 9.54 -2.22
N LEU A 93 1.42 10.60 -2.64
CA LEU A 93 1.70 11.75 -1.80
C LEU A 93 0.59 12.81 -1.92
N SER A 94 0.47 13.63 -0.88
CA SER A 94 -0.53 14.70 -0.78
C SER A 94 -0.38 15.77 -1.87
N ASP A 95 0.83 15.92 -2.43
CA ASP A 95 1.13 16.82 -3.56
C ASP A 95 0.72 16.27 -4.94
N GLY A 96 0.13 15.06 -4.98
CA GLY A 96 -0.28 14.37 -6.21
C GLY A 96 0.80 13.48 -6.82
N THR A 97 2.00 13.41 -6.24
CA THR A 97 3.06 12.50 -6.69
C THR A 97 2.66 11.04 -6.47
N LYS A 98 2.84 10.21 -7.50
CA LYS A 98 2.66 8.75 -7.46
C LYS A 98 3.99 8.05 -7.72
N LYS A 99 4.38 7.10 -6.86
CA LYS A 99 5.64 6.34 -7.00
C LYS A 99 5.43 4.87 -6.65
N LYS A 100 6.08 3.97 -7.39
CA LYS A 100 6.29 2.59 -6.94
C LYS A 100 7.52 2.57 -6.03
N ILE A 101 7.37 2.02 -4.82
CA ILE A 101 8.46 1.98 -3.84
C ILE A 101 8.74 0.54 -3.39
N PRO A 102 10.00 0.24 -3.03
CA PRO A 102 10.33 -0.97 -2.27
C PRO A 102 9.55 -1.01 -0.94
N TRP A 103 8.95 -2.17 -0.61
CA TRP A 103 8.16 -2.33 0.60
C TRP A 103 8.39 -3.68 1.30
N LEU A 104 8.57 -3.64 2.61
CA LEU A 104 8.68 -4.83 3.45
C LEU A 104 7.70 -4.71 4.63
N MET A 105 6.59 -5.42 4.53
CA MET A 105 5.61 -5.58 5.61
C MET A 105 6.34 -6.14 6.85
N TYR A 106 6.10 -5.53 8.02
CA TYR A 106 6.79 -5.82 9.31
C TYR A 106 8.27 -5.38 9.40
N GLY A 107 8.82 -4.70 8.39
CA GLY A 107 10.20 -4.16 8.40
C GLY A 107 10.34 -2.79 9.05
N MET A 108 9.24 -2.06 9.22
CA MET A 108 9.22 -0.78 9.93
C MET A 108 9.08 -1.02 11.44
N TYR A 109 10.14 -1.56 12.04
CA TYR A 109 10.44 -1.16 13.41
C TYR A 109 10.77 0.33 13.36
N GLY A 110 10.24 1.13 14.28
CA GLY A 110 10.53 2.56 14.33
C GLY A 110 12.03 2.79 14.24
N TYR A 111 12.48 3.40 13.15
CA TYR A 111 13.82 3.93 13.02
C TYR A 111 13.66 5.38 12.62
N LEU A 112 13.88 6.22 13.64
CA LEU A 112 13.98 7.67 13.60
C LEU A 112 14.86 8.16 12.45
#